data_AF-A0A8J3KZQ9-F1
#
_entry.id   AF-A0A8J3KZQ9-F1
#
_cell.length_a   1.000
_cell.length_b   1.000
_cell.length_c   1.000
_cell.angle_alpha   90.00
_cell.angle_beta   90.00
_cell.angle_gamma   90.00
#
_symmetry.space_group_name_H-M   'P 1'
#
loop_
_entity.id
_entity.type
_entity.pdbx_description
1 polymer ?
#
loop_
_entity_poly.entity_id
_entity_poly.type
_entity_poly.pdbx_seq_one_letter_code
_entity_poly.pdbx_strand_id
1 'polypeptide(L)'
;MVYDALSDYELAFPGPLRDKLVAAVLDGSKTATTGLLIGYELDGEPLPLPGHRSALIDSGGQPVAVLEVTEVRQVPLGEIDLAHAIDEGEGYTSVAGWRAAHENFWHSQQLRDYLGRPDFTVDDDTVAVAERFRVVSLVPDEATVGAAVAAESAALVAALRAAPVADLDRPTCCPPWTVRGEFAHAAIALSRTLAMLDAPAPAGPPVDTARYYSPDERFSPATDRQRVDIAQEYAEQRTPAELIDWFEQMSAQVVARVAGTQGSRLVTTRHGDPMRLTDFQVTRVVELAVHGLDLADALGVAPWLTAQAAGVVEGLLFGLAAPRAAEELGVDRAGLLRRATGRTPLSAAEHARLRELGITWLTLG
;
A
#
# COMPACT_ATOMS: atom_id res chain seq x y z
N MET A 1 9.73 -2.79 5.99
CA MET A 1 10.87 -2.38 5.16
C MET A 1 10.41 -1.16 4.42
N VAL A 2 11.19 -0.07 4.43
CA VAL A 2 10.87 1.13 3.66
C VAL A 2 11.05 0.78 2.18
N TYR A 3 10.05 1.00 1.32
CA TYR A 3 10.22 0.72 -0.10
C TYR A 3 11.33 1.58 -0.74
N ASP A 4 11.63 2.78 -0.22
CA ASP A 4 12.80 3.60 -0.61
C ASP A 4 14.16 2.95 -0.27
N ALA A 5 14.18 1.90 0.56
CA ALA A 5 15.38 1.13 0.88
C ALA A 5 15.48 -0.18 0.10
N LEU A 6 14.47 -0.49 -0.73
CA LEU A 6 14.52 -1.62 -1.66
C LEU A 6 15.29 -1.22 -2.92
N SER A 7 15.82 -2.19 -3.63
CA SER A 7 16.32 -1.95 -4.99
C SER A 7 15.18 -1.51 -5.89
N ASP A 8 15.49 -0.60 -6.82
CA ASP A 8 14.57 -0.21 -7.86
C ASP A 8 14.28 -1.40 -8.79
N TYR A 9 13.04 -1.49 -9.24
CA TYR A 9 12.59 -2.42 -10.26
C TYR A 9 12.05 -1.61 -11.43
N GLU A 10 12.82 -1.57 -12.50
CA GLU A 10 12.54 -0.74 -13.67
C GLU A 10 12.11 -1.59 -14.86
N LEU A 11 10.99 -1.22 -15.47
CA LEU A 11 10.49 -1.86 -16.68
C LEU A 11 10.81 -0.97 -17.88
N ALA A 12 11.68 -1.43 -18.77
CA ALA A 12 12.17 -0.67 -19.92
C ALA A 12 12.74 0.72 -19.52
N PHE A 13 13.04 1.55 -20.51
CA PHE A 13 13.47 2.94 -20.28
C PHE A 13 12.29 3.86 -19.92
N PRO A 14 12.52 4.96 -19.17
CA PRO A 14 11.46 5.93 -18.86
C PRO A 14 10.75 6.43 -20.12
N GLY A 15 9.42 6.45 -20.10
CA GLY A 15 8.59 6.89 -21.21
C GLY A 15 7.34 6.01 -21.42
N PRO A 16 6.65 6.17 -22.58
CA PRO A 16 5.34 5.55 -22.80
C PRO A 16 5.32 4.02 -22.67
N LEU A 17 6.43 3.34 -22.98
CA LEU A 17 6.53 1.89 -22.81
C LEU A 17 6.54 1.52 -21.32
N ARG A 18 7.40 2.14 -20.51
CA ARG A 18 7.42 1.94 -19.05
C ARG A 18 6.06 2.26 -18.45
N ASP A 19 5.41 3.36 -18.84
CA ASP A 19 4.08 3.74 -18.33
C ASP A 19 3.04 2.65 -18.60
N LYS A 20 3.02 2.09 -19.82
CA LYS A 20 2.15 0.97 -20.19
C LYS A 20 2.45 -0.27 -19.35
N LEU A 21 3.73 -0.62 -19.19
CA LEU A 21 4.15 -1.81 -18.44
C LEU A 21 3.83 -1.69 -16.95
N VAL A 22 4.09 -0.53 -16.35
CA VAL A 22 3.75 -0.22 -14.97
C VAL A 22 2.24 -0.29 -14.76
N ALA A 23 1.43 0.30 -15.64
CA ALA A 23 -0.03 0.21 -15.57
C ALA A 23 -0.51 -1.25 -15.61
N ALA A 24 0.07 -2.08 -16.48
CA ALA A 24 -0.24 -3.51 -16.56
C ALA A 24 0.18 -4.29 -15.29
N VAL A 25 1.25 -3.89 -14.60
CA VAL A 25 1.59 -4.47 -13.30
C VAL A 25 0.57 -4.06 -12.23
N LEU A 26 0.17 -2.79 -12.20
CA LEU A 26 -0.75 -2.24 -11.21
C LEU A 26 -2.20 -2.72 -11.38
N ASP A 27 -2.62 -3.12 -12.58
CA ASP A 27 -3.92 -3.77 -12.81
C ASP A 27 -3.87 -5.30 -12.71
N GLY A 28 -2.67 -5.86 -12.53
CA GLY A 28 -2.43 -7.29 -12.34
C GLY A 28 -2.39 -8.12 -13.63
N SER A 29 -2.49 -7.50 -14.80
CA SER A 29 -2.36 -8.19 -16.09
C SER A 29 -0.92 -8.62 -16.40
N LYS A 30 0.09 -7.87 -15.91
CA LYS A 30 1.51 -8.22 -16.01
C LYS A 30 2.03 -8.79 -14.68
N THR A 31 2.39 -10.07 -14.71
CA THR A 31 2.97 -10.81 -13.57
C THR A 31 4.29 -11.49 -13.92
N ALA A 32 4.79 -11.30 -15.13
CA ALA A 32 6.08 -11.79 -15.60
C ALA A 32 6.85 -10.72 -16.39
N THR A 33 8.17 -10.88 -16.47
CA THR A 33 9.03 -10.10 -17.37
C THR A 33 10.19 -10.94 -17.89
N THR A 34 10.85 -10.44 -18.95
CA THR A 34 12.04 -11.07 -19.52
C THR A 34 13.17 -10.06 -19.69
N GLY A 35 14.26 -10.31 -18.98
CA GLY A 35 15.55 -9.65 -19.20
C GLY A 35 16.51 -10.52 -20.01
N LEU A 36 17.65 -9.95 -20.43
CA LEU A 36 18.75 -10.71 -21.03
C LEU A 36 19.88 -10.85 -20.01
N LEU A 37 20.47 -12.04 -19.89
CA LEU A 37 21.56 -12.29 -18.92
C LEU A 37 22.73 -11.31 -19.09
N ILE A 38 23.04 -10.93 -20.33
CA ILE A 38 24.11 -9.98 -20.65
C ILE A 38 23.96 -8.61 -19.97
N GLY A 39 22.72 -8.17 -19.68
CA GLY A 39 22.47 -6.92 -18.96
C GLY A 39 22.96 -7.00 -17.51
N TYR A 40 22.59 -8.06 -16.80
CA TYR A 40 23.03 -8.30 -15.42
C TYR A 40 24.56 -8.46 -15.33
N GLU A 41 25.17 -9.16 -16.30
CA GLU A 41 26.63 -9.31 -16.36
C GLU A 41 27.36 -7.97 -16.59
N LEU A 42 26.79 -7.09 -17.40
CA LEU A 42 27.34 -5.77 -17.69
C LEU A 42 27.30 -4.86 -16.47
N ASP A 43 26.15 -4.82 -15.78
CA ASP A 43 25.94 -3.96 -14.62
C ASP A 43 26.55 -4.54 -13.33
N GLY A 44 26.99 -5.81 -13.37
CA GLY A 44 27.52 -6.52 -12.21
C GLY A 44 26.45 -6.81 -11.17
N GLU A 45 25.19 -6.87 -11.59
CA GLU A 45 24.03 -7.10 -10.72
C GLU A 45 23.78 -8.60 -10.53
N PRO A 46 23.47 -9.04 -9.30
CA PRO A 46 23.07 -10.42 -9.07
C PRO A 46 21.71 -10.68 -9.72
N LEU A 47 21.53 -11.90 -10.25
CA LEU A 47 20.21 -12.35 -10.67
C LEU A 47 19.23 -12.34 -9.49
N PRO A 48 17.96 -11.99 -9.73
CA PRO A 48 16.95 -12.02 -8.68
C PRO A 48 16.72 -13.43 -8.15
N LEU A 49 16.20 -13.51 -6.93
CA LEU A 49 15.86 -14.76 -6.27
C LEU A 49 14.38 -14.73 -5.85
N PRO A 50 13.68 -15.88 -5.88
CA PRO A 50 12.35 -15.97 -5.29
C PRO A 50 12.34 -15.46 -3.84
N GLY A 51 11.36 -14.63 -3.51
CA GLY A 51 11.23 -13.91 -2.25
C GLY A 51 11.94 -12.56 -2.21
N HIS A 52 12.77 -12.21 -3.20
CA HIS A 52 13.36 -10.87 -3.30
C HIS A 52 12.27 -9.82 -3.55
N ARG A 53 12.39 -8.67 -2.88
CA ARG A 53 11.45 -7.56 -2.99
C ARG A 53 12.12 -6.31 -3.50
N SER A 54 11.45 -5.64 -4.43
CA SER A 54 11.94 -4.42 -5.09
C SER A 54 10.82 -3.39 -5.23
N ALA A 55 11.16 -2.12 -5.32
CA ALA A 55 10.20 -1.04 -5.56
C ALA A 55 9.98 -0.85 -7.06
N LEU A 56 8.76 -1.02 -7.55
CA LEU A 56 8.41 -0.73 -8.94
C LEU A 56 8.45 0.78 -9.17
N ILE A 57 9.29 1.23 -10.10
CA ILE A 57 9.51 2.65 -10.39
C ILE A 57 8.80 3.04 -11.70
N ASP A 58 8.06 4.15 -11.65
CA ASP A 58 7.42 4.73 -12.83
C ASP A 58 8.40 5.53 -13.72
N SER A 59 7.90 6.15 -14.79
CA SER A 59 8.75 7.01 -15.66
C SER A 59 9.13 8.35 -15.02
N GLY A 60 8.45 8.76 -13.95
CA GLY A 60 8.78 9.93 -13.14
C GLY A 60 9.81 9.65 -12.06
N GLY A 61 10.31 8.42 -11.96
CA GLY A 61 11.26 8.00 -10.92
C GLY A 61 10.61 7.86 -9.54
N GLN A 62 9.29 7.68 -9.46
CA GLN A 62 8.57 7.49 -8.20
C GLN A 62 8.23 6.00 -7.99
N PRO A 63 8.34 5.49 -6.76
CA PRO A 63 7.88 4.14 -6.41
C PRO A 63 6.35 4.09 -6.39
N VAL A 64 5.76 3.10 -7.06
CA VAL A 64 4.30 2.91 -7.18
C VAL A 64 3.79 1.60 -6.61
N ALA A 65 4.68 0.62 -6.40
CA ALA A 65 4.35 -0.66 -5.78
C ALA A 65 5.59 -1.35 -5.21
N VAL A 66 5.39 -2.34 -4.35
CA VAL A 66 6.42 -3.32 -3.96
C VAL A 66 6.12 -4.64 -4.64
N LEU A 67 7.08 -5.15 -5.39
CA LEU A 67 7.03 -6.45 -6.04
C LEU A 67 7.75 -7.48 -5.19
N GLU A 68 7.31 -8.73 -5.27
CA GLU A 68 8.03 -9.89 -4.76
C GLU A 68 8.20 -10.90 -5.89
N VAL A 69 9.45 -11.27 -6.17
CA VAL A 69 9.78 -12.30 -7.18
C VAL A 69 9.30 -13.66 -6.67
N THR A 70 8.60 -14.40 -7.53
CA THR A 70 8.05 -15.73 -7.20
C THR A 70 8.76 -16.85 -7.93
N GLU A 71 9.37 -16.57 -9.09
CA GLU A 71 10.10 -17.53 -9.91
C GLU A 71 11.16 -16.80 -10.75
N VAL A 72 12.31 -17.44 -10.96
CA VAL A 72 13.34 -16.99 -11.89
C VAL A 72 13.85 -18.21 -12.67
N ARG A 73 13.87 -18.11 -14.00
CA ARG A 73 14.42 -19.13 -14.91
C ARG A 73 15.44 -18.49 -15.84
N GLN A 74 16.60 -19.12 -15.94
CA GLN A 74 17.56 -18.83 -17.01
C GLN A 74 17.35 -19.86 -18.12
N VAL A 75 16.88 -19.42 -19.27
CA VAL A 75 16.55 -20.29 -20.40
C VAL A 75 17.02 -19.66 -21.72
N PRO A 76 17.34 -20.46 -22.74
CA PRO A 76 17.49 -19.94 -24.09
C PRO A 76 16.23 -19.18 -24.52
N LEU A 77 16.41 -18.10 -25.27
CA LEU A 77 15.32 -17.23 -25.72
C LEU A 77 14.29 -17.99 -26.57
N GLY A 78 14.73 -19.03 -27.30
CA GLY A 78 13.85 -19.93 -28.06
C GLY A 78 12.97 -20.84 -27.19
N GLU A 79 13.25 -20.97 -25.89
CA GLU A 79 12.50 -21.81 -24.95
C GLU A 79 11.45 -21.04 -24.12
N ILE A 80 11.25 -19.74 -24.39
CA ILE A 80 10.16 -18.99 -23.77
C ILE A 80 8.82 -19.52 -24.27
N ASP A 81 8.01 -20.01 -23.33
CA ASP A 81 6.70 -20.59 -23.62
C ASP A 81 5.59 -19.53 -23.73
N LEU A 82 4.44 -19.96 -24.24
CA LEU A 82 3.27 -19.09 -24.40
C LEU A 82 2.70 -18.61 -23.07
N ALA A 83 2.80 -19.39 -21.99
CA ALA A 83 2.26 -19.00 -20.70
C ALA A 83 3.04 -17.79 -20.15
N HIS A 84 4.37 -17.84 -20.19
CA HIS A 84 5.23 -16.70 -19.84
C HIS A 84 4.93 -15.47 -20.70
N ALA A 85 4.81 -15.66 -22.01
CA ALA A 85 4.45 -14.57 -22.93
C ALA A 85 3.09 -13.94 -22.57
N ILE A 86 2.07 -14.74 -22.23
CA ILE A 86 0.77 -14.20 -21.80
C ILE A 86 0.90 -13.42 -20.48
N ASP A 87 1.65 -13.97 -19.51
CA ASP A 87 1.82 -13.40 -18.18
C ASP A 87 2.66 -12.10 -18.18
N GLU A 88 3.35 -11.79 -19.29
CA GLU A 88 3.96 -10.48 -19.50
C GLU A 88 2.93 -9.34 -19.67
N GLY A 89 1.64 -9.66 -19.84
CA GLY A 89 0.54 -8.71 -19.70
C GLY A 89 0.39 -7.70 -20.83
N GLU A 90 1.15 -7.82 -21.92
CA GLU A 90 1.14 -6.83 -23.01
C GLU A 90 0.13 -7.16 -24.14
N GLY A 91 -0.68 -8.21 -23.96
CA GLY A 91 -1.69 -8.66 -24.93
C GLY A 91 -1.20 -9.74 -25.91
N TYR A 92 -0.11 -10.43 -25.59
CA TYR A 92 0.42 -11.49 -26.45
C TYR A 92 -0.49 -12.71 -26.48
N THR A 93 -0.73 -13.24 -27.67
CA THR A 93 -1.51 -14.48 -27.91
C THR A 93 -0.67 -15.57 -28.56
N SER A 94 0.61 -15.29 -28.86
CA SER A 94 1.57 -16.23 -29.43
C SER A 94 3.00 -15.85 -29.03
N VAL A 95 3.89 -16.84 -28.94
CA VAL A 95 5.34 -16.62 -28.68
C VAL A 95 5.96 -15.80 -29.80
N ALA A 96 5.53 -15.99 -31.07
CA ALA A 96 6.03 -15.21 -32.19
C ALA A 96 5.74 -13.70 -32.06
N GLY A 97 4.54 -13.34 -31.60
CA GLY A 97 4.18 -11.94 -31.33
C GLY A 97 4.98 -11.34 -30.19
N TRP A 98 5.18 -12.10 -29.11
CA TRP A 98 6.04 -11.73 -27.98
C TRP A 98 7.50 -11.52 -28.42
N ARG A 99 8.05 -12.47 -29.19
CA ARG A 99 9.43 -12.46 -29.68
C ARG A 99 9.70 -11.24 -30.57
N ALA A 100 8.78 -10.95 -31.50
CA ALA A 100 8.91 -9.77 -32.37
C ALA A 100 8.93 -8.46 -31.57
N ALA A 101 8.09 -8.32 -30.54
CA ALA A 101 8.07 -7.13 -29.70
C ALA A 101 9.36 -6.98 -28.87
N HIS A 102 9.86 -8.08 -28.30
CA HIS A 102 11.09 -8.08 -27.52
C HIS A 102 12.32 -7.84 -28.38
N GLU A 103 12.41 -8.43 -29.56
CA GLU A 103 13.50 -8.15 -30.52
C GLU A 103 13.49 -6.70 -30.97
N ASN A 104 12.32 -6.10 -31.22
CA ASN A 104 12.24 -4.66 -31.52
C ASN A 104 12.82 -3.80 -30.39
N PHE A 105 12.57 -4.16 -29.12
CA PHE A 105 13.17 -3.48 -27.98
C PHE A 105 14.67 -3.75 -27.89
N TRP A 106 15.10 -5.02 -27.98
CA TRP A 106 16.50 -5.40 -27.82
C TRP A 106 17.41 -4.94 -28.96
N HIS A 107 16.86 -4.75 -30.16
CA HIS A 107 17.59 -4.23 -31.32
C HIS A 107 17.50 -2.71 -31.42
N SER A 108 16.79 -2.04 -30.50
CA SER A 108 16.67 -0.58 -30.50
C SER A 108 18.04 0.09 -30.31
N GLN A 109 18.19 1.30 -30.87
CA GLN A 109 19.40 2.09 -30.69
C GLN A 109 19.69 2.36 -29.21
N GLN A 110 18.64 2.63 -28.43
CA GLN A 110 18.75 2.94 -27.01
C GLN A 110 19.36 1.78 -26.21
N LEU A 111 18.95 0.53 -26.48
CA LEU A 111 19.57 -0.61 -25.82
C LEU A 111 20.99 -0.87 -26.30
N ARG A 112 21.26 -0.76 -27.61
CA ARG A 112 22.62 -0.91 -28.17
C ARG A 112 23.59 0.11 -27.56
N ASP A 113 23.15 1.34 -27.37
CA ASP A 113 23.93 2.40 -26.73
C ASP A 113 24.19 2.08 -25.25
N TYR A 114 23.17 1.64 -24.51
CA TYR A 114 23.30 1.21 -23.11
C TYR A 114 24.29 0.03 -22.97
N LEU A 115 24.21 -0.97 -23.85
CA LEU A 115 25.13 -2.11 -23.85
C LEU A 115 26.54 -1.76 -24.35
N GLY A 116 26.74 -0.57 -24.94
CA GLY A 116 27.97 -0.20 -25.65
C GLY A 116 28.28 -1.11 -26.85
N ARG A 117 27.24 -1.72 -27.46
CA ARG A 117 27.37 -2.73 -28.52
C ARG A 117 26.48 -2.36 -29.72
N PRO A 118 27.01 -1.64 -30.72
CA PRO A 118 26.21 -1.12 -31.84
C PRO A 118 25.69 -2.23 -32.77
N ASP A 119 26.30 -3.41 -32.78
CA ASP A 119 25.89 -4.55 -33.60
C ASP A 119 25.19 -5.64 -32.79
N PHE A 120 24.73 -5.32 -31.56
CA PHE A 120 24.06 -6.29 -30.70
C PHE A 120 22.79 -6.86 -31.36
N THR A 121 22.66 -8.17 -31.31
CA THR A 121 21.50 -8.94 -31.74
C THR A 121 21.26 -10.09 -30.78
N VAL A 122 20.06 -10.65 -30.83
CA VAL A 122 19.69 -11.87 -30.11
C VAL A 122 19.33 -12.96 -31.12
N ASP A 123 19.43 -14.21 -30.68
CA ASP A 123 19.04 -15.42 -31.39
C ASP A 123 18.38 -16.40 -30.40
N ASP A 124 18.04 -17.62 -30.86
CA ASP A 124 17.34 -18.60 -30.02
C ASP A 124 18.19 -19.14 -28.85
N ASP A 125 19.52 -19.10 -28.98
CA ASP A 125 20.46 -19.57 -27.95
C ASP A 125 20.82 -18.47 -26.94
N THR A 126 20.41 -17.23 -27.18
CA THR A 126 20.63 -16.10 -26.28
C THR A 126 19.97 -16.38 -24.92
N VAL A 127 20.73 -16.29 -23.83
CA VAL A 127 20.19 -16.59 -22.48
C VAL A 127 19.31 -15.45 -21.98
N ALA A 128 18.04 -15.77 -21.77
CA ALA A 128 17.04 -14.91 -21.18
C ALA A 128 16.87 -15.21 -19.67
N VAL A 129 16.59 -14.17 -18.90
CA VAL A 129 16.19 -14.25 -17.49
C VAL A 129 14.69 -14.00 -17.44
N ALA A 130 13.93 -15.09 -17.35
CA ALA A 130 12.48 -15.07 -17.28
C ALA A 130 12.05 -15.04 -15.81
N GLU A 131 11.38 -13.96 -15.41
CA GLU A 131 10.97 -13.70 -14.03
C GLU A 131 9.46 -13.70 -13.90
N ARG A 132 8.96 -14.20 -12.77
CA ARG A 132 7.58 -14.00 -12.32
C ARG A 132 7.59 -13.27 -11.00
N PHE A 133 6.59 -12.43 -10.79
CA PHE A 133 6.45 -11.63 -9.59
C PHE A 133 4.99 -11.41 -9.23
N ARG A 134 4.77 -10.86 -8.04
CA ARG A 134 3.47 -10.40 -7.57
C ARG A 134 3.60 -9.04 -6.89
N VAL A 135 2.53 -8.26 -6.91
CA VAL A 135 2.41 -7.02 -6.15
C VAL A 135 2.00 -7.35 -4.71
N VAL A 136 2.87 -7.07 -3.74
CA VAL A 136 2.63 -7.34 -2.31
C VAL A 136 2.20 -6.10 -1.51
N SER A 137 2.44 -4.90 -2.06
CA SER A 137 1.93 -3.63 -1.54
C SER A 137 1.82 -2.62 -2.67
N LEU A 138 0.78 -1.79 -2.65
CA LEU A 138 0.67 -0.60 -3.49
C LEU A 138 1.22 0.63 -2.77
N VAL A 139 1.77 1.58 -3.52
CA VAL A 139 2.17 2.91 -3.02
C VAL A 139 1.21 3.93 -3.66
N PRO A 140 0.12 4.29 -2.98
CA PRO A 140 -0.90 5.17 -3.55
C PRO A 140 -0.40 6.61 -3.66
N ASP A 141 -0.87 7.31 -4.70
CA ASP A 141 -0.57 8.72 -4.90
C ASP A 141 -1.35 9.64 -3.94
N GLU A 142 -0.94 10.91 -3.91
CA GLU A 142 -1.53 11.95 -3.06
C GLU A 142 -3.04 12.11 -3.27
N ALA A 143 -3.50 12.03 -4.51
CA ALA A 143 -4.90 12.22 -4.86
C ALA A 143 -5.76 11.05 -4.34
N THR A 144 -5.28 9.82 -4.49
CA THR A 144 -5.93 8.60 -4.02
C THR A 144 -6.06 8.61 -2.50
N VAL A 145 -4.98 8.92 -1.79
CA VAL A 145 -5.00 8.95 -0.33
C VAL A 145 -5.84 10.12 0.20
N GLY A 146 -5.75 11.31 -0.42
CA GLY A 146 -6.57 12.45 -0.06
C GLY A 146 -8.07 12.19 -0.21
N ALA A 147 -8.47 11.54 -1.31
CA ALA A 147 -9.86 11.12 -1.53
C ALA A 147 -10.34 10.10 -0.49
N ALA A 148 -9.48 9.16 -0.09
CA ALA A 148 -9.78 8.19 0.95
C ALA A 148 -9.99 8.84 2.32
N VAL A 149 -9.10 9.75 2.74
CA VAL A 149 -9.25 10.50 4.02
C VAL A 149 -10.56 11.29 4.02
N ALA A 150 -10.87 11.99 2.93
CA ALA A 150 -12.09 12.78 2.81
C ALA A 150 -13.36 11.92 2.89
N ALA A 151 -13.41 10.84 2.10
CA ALA A 151 -14.58 9.97 2.03
C ALA A 151 -14.83 9.25 3.36
N GLU A 152 -13.79 8.69 3.98
CA GLU A 152 -13.92 7.93 5.22
C GLU A 152 -14.26 8.84 6.42
N SER A 153 -13.68 10.05 6.47
CA SER A 153 -14.04 11.03 7.50
C SER A 153 -15.51 11.46 7.40
N ALA A 154 -16.02 11.66 6.17
CA ALA A 154 -17.42 12.02 5.95
C ALA A 154 -18.37 10.87 6.34
N ALA A 155 -18.01 9.62 6.02
CA ALA A 155 -18.78 8.44 6.41
C ALA A 155 -18.83 8.28 7.95
N LEU A 156 -17.69 8.46 8.62
CA LEU A 156 -17.60 8.45 10.08
C LEU A 156 -18.50 9.52 10.72
N VAL A 157 -18.44 10.77 10.23
CA VAL A 157 -19.30 11.87 10.72
C VAL A 157 -20.77 11.52 10.54
N ALA A 158 -21.16 11.03 9.36
CA ALA A 158 -22.54 10.67 9.07
C ALA A 158 -23.05 9.57 10.01
N ALA A 159 -22.24 8.52 10.25
CA ALA A 159 -22.58 7.44 11.17
C ALA A 159 -22.75 7.93 12.61
N LEU A 160 -21.82 8.76 13.11
CA LEU A 160 -21.87 9.30 14.47
C LEU A 160 -23.04 10.27 14.68
N ARG A 161 -23.39 11.08 13.66
CA ARG A 161 -24.56 11.98 13.72
C ARG A 161 -25.89 11.23 13.71
N ALA A 162 -25.94 10.07 13.06
CA ALA A 162 -27.14 9.23 13.00
C ALA A 162 -27.34 8.41 14.29
N ALA A 163 -26.28 8.16 15.04
CA ALA A 163 -26.33 7.38 16.27
C ALA A 163 -27.06 8.14 17.41
N PRO A 164 -27.86 7.44 18.24
CA PRO A 164 -28.34 8.02 19.49
C PRO A 164 -27.18 8.46 20.38
N VAL A 165 -27.25 9.66 20.96
CA VAL A 165 -26.17 10.22 21.81
C VAL A 165 -25.79 9.27 22.95
N ALA A 166 -26.76 8.55 23.52
CA ALA A 166 -26.51 7.57 24.58
C ALA A 166 -25.66 6.37 24.12
N ASP A 167 -25.67 6.02 22.84
CA ASP A 167 -24.89 4.91 22.29
C ASP A 167 -23.41 5.29 22.10
N LEU A 168 -23.07 6.58 22.13
CA LEU A 168 -21.69 7.06 21.98
C LEU A 168 -20.81 6.72 23.20
N ASP A 169 -21.39 6.29 24.32
CA ASP A 169 -20.64 5.82 25.49
C ASP A 169 -20.63 4.29 25.63
N ARG A 170 -21.14 3.56 24.64
CA ARG A 170 -21.08 2.09 24.63
C ARG A 170 -19.63 1.59 24.48
N PRO A 171 -19.28 0.46 25.10
CA PRO A 171 -17.98 -0.18 24.90
C PRO A 171 -17.85 -0.70 23.47
N THR A 172 -16.63 -0.66 22.93
CA THR A 172 -16.29 -1.25 21.63
C THR A 172 -15.68 -2.64 21.80
N CYS A 173 -15.37 -3.31 20.68
CA CYS A 173 -14.70 -4.62 20.70
C CYS A 173 -13.22 -4.53 21.13
N CYS A 174 -12.68 -3.32 21.24
CA CYS A 174 -11.32 -3.03 21.67
C CYS A 174 -11.35 -2.45 23.10
N PRO A 175 -11.31 -3.26 24.18
CA PRO A 175 -11.29 -2.70 25.53
C PRO A 175 -9.97 -1.91 25.78
N PRO A 176 -10.00 -0.81 26.54
CA PRO A 176 -11.12 -0.28 27.33
C PRO A 176 -11.92 0.82 26.60
N TRP A 177 -11.94 0.80 25.26
CA TRP A 177 -12.52 1.88 24.48
C TRP A 177 -14.06 1.92 24.54
N THR A 178 -14.59 3.13 24.63
CA THR A 178 -15.99 3.43 24.28
C THR A 178 -16.04 4.01 22.87
N VAL A 179 -17.22 4.03 22.24
CA VAL A 179 -17.42 4.65 20.91
C VAL A 179 -16.84 6.06 20.88
N ARG A 180 -17.14 6.88 21.88
CA ARG A 180 -16.64 8.26 22.00
C ARG A 180 -15.12 8.30 22.23
N GLY A 181 -14.57 7.41 23.06
CA GLY A 181 -13.14 7.35 23.32
C GLY A 181 -12.33 6.93 22.09
N GLU A 182 -12.79 5.90 21.37
CA GLU A 182 -12.14 5.42 20.14
C GLU A 182 -12.30 6.43 18.99
N PHE A 183 -13.46 7.08 18.88
CA PHE A 183 -13.61 8.22 17.97
C PHE A 183 -12.62 9.34 18.30
N ALA A 184 -12.50 9.74 19.57
CA ALA A 184 -11.54 10.75 20.00
C ALA A 184 -10.09 10.35 19.66
N HIS A 185 -9.75 9.05 19.78
CA HIS A 185 -8.46 8.52 19.36
C HIS A 185 -8.18 8.76 17.87
N ALA A 186 -9.10 8.34 17.00
CA ALA A 186 -8.98 8.54 15.56
C ALA A 186 -8.92 10.05 15.19
N ALA A 187 -9.72 10.87 15.86
CA ALA A 187 -9.73 12.32 15.75
C ALA A 187 -8.36 12.94 16.07
N ILE A 188 -7.76 12.57 17.21
CA ILE A 188 -6.44 13.01 17.63
C ILE A 188 -5.40 12.55 16.61
N ALA A 189 -5.47 11.30 16.15
CA ALA A 189 -4.57 10.78 15.14
C ALA A 189 -4.59 11.64 13.87
N LEU A 190 -5.77 11.96 13.33
CA LEU A 190 -5.90 12.78 12.12
C LEU A 190 -5.40 14.23 12.34
N SER A 191 -5.77 14.85 13.46
CA SER A 191 -5.42 16.26 13.77
C SER A 191 -3.92 16.54 13.84
N ARG A 192 -3.10 15.53 14.17
CA ARG A 192 -1.63 15.66 14.16
C ARG A 192 -1.09 16.11 12.81
N THR A 193 -1.79 15.79 11.72
CA THR A 193 -1.41 16.23 10.36
C THR A 193 -1.26 17.74 10.30
N LEU A 194 -2.18 18.51 10.88
CA LEU A 194 -2.11 19.98 10.84
C LEU A 194 -0.85 20.50 11.54
N ALA A 195 -0.57 20.01 12.74
CA ALA A 195 0.64 20.38 13.49
C ALA A 195 1.93 20.00 12.74
N MET A 196 1.93 18.85 12.06
CA MET A 196 3.06 18.40 11.23
C MET A 196 3.27 19.26 9.97
N LEU A 197 2.20 19.82 9.41
CA LEU A 197 2.28 20.75 8.28
C LEU A 197 2.76 22.14 8.72
N ASP A 198 2.45 22.56 9.94
CA ASP A 198 2.93 23.82 10.51
C ASP A 198 4.40 23.76 10.96
N ALA A 199 4.87 22.57 11.35
CA ALA A 199 6.26 22.34 11.72
C ALA A 199 7.19 22.34 10.49
N PRO A 200 8.48 22.72 10.66
CA PRO A 200 9.49 22.53 9.61
C PRO A 200 9.60 21.07 9.19
N ALA A 201 9.88 20.82 7.90
CA ALA A 201 10.13 19.48 7.41
C ALA A 201 11.42 18.91 8.07
N PRO A 202 11.39 17.69 8.62
CA PRO A 202 12.58 17.06 9.18
C PRO A 202 13.56 16.67 8.06
N ALA A 203 14.83 16.47 8.44
CA ALA A 203 15.84 15.87 7.58
C ALA A 203 16.02 14.39 7.92
N GLY A 204 16.66 13.66 7.00
CA GLY A 204 16.98 12.24 7.18
C GLY A 204 16.14 11.32 6.30
N PRO A 205 16.46 10.01 6.28
CA PRO A 205 15.74 9.04 5.48
C PRO A 205 14.31 8.85 6.02
N PRO A 206 13.28 8.84 5.16
CA PRO A 206 11.92 8.56 5.59
C PRO A 206 11.73 7.09 5.99
N VAL A 207 10.76 6.85 6.88
CA VAL A 207 10.13 5.54 7.05
C VAL A 207 8.82 5.47 6.27
N ASP A 208 8.42 4.27 5.85
CA ASP A 208 7.15 4.04 5.17
C ASP A 208 6.03 3.59 6.12
N THR A 209 4.82 3.42 5.58
CA THR A 209 3.64 3.00 6.35
C THR A 209 3.82 1.64 7.02
N ALA A 210 4.42 0.65 6.34
CA ALA A 210 4.65 -0.67 6.94
C ALA A 210 5.64 -0.59 8.13
N ARG A 211 6.68 0.25 8.02
CA ARG A 211 7.62 0.50 9.13
C ARG A 211 6.95 1.24 10.29
N TYR A 212 6.04 2.17 10.03
CA TYR A 212 5.26 2.86 11.06
C TYR A 212 4.53 1.87 11.99
N TYR A 213 3.97 0.78 11.43
CA TYR A 213 3.27 -0.28 12.16
C TYR A 213 4.15 -1.50 12.52
N SER A 214 5.47 -1.31 12.68
CA SER A 214 6.36 -2.39 13.14
C SER A 214 6.14 -2.76 14.62
N PRO A 215 6.31 -4.05 15.01
CA PRO A 215 6.13 -4.52 16.39
C PRO A 215 7.34 -4.16 17.26
N ASP A 216 7.49 -2.87 17.57
CA ASP A 216 8.52 -2.36 18.47
C ASP A 216 7.90 -1.47 19.56
N GLU A 217 8.73 -0.73 20.30
CA GLU A 217 8.31 0.14 21.41
C GLU A 217 7.18 1.11 21.06
N ARG A 218 6.96 1.39 19.77
CA ARG A 218 5.82 2.18 19.30
C ARG A 218 4.48 1.60 19.75
N PHE A 219 4.37 0.28 19.90
CA PHE A 219 3.16 -0.47 20.32
C PHE A 219 3.40 -1.23 21.64
N SER A 220 4.21 -0.66 22.54
CA SER A 220 4.37 -1.23 23.87
C SER A 220 3.12 -0.99 24.74
N PRO A 221 2.83 -1.87 25.72
CA PRO A 221 1.67 -1.70 26.61
C PRO A 221 1.64 -0.37 27.37
N ALA A 222 2.80 0.23 27.62
CA ALA A 222 2.91 1.56 28.25
C ALA A 222 2.48 2.66 27.29
N THR A 223 2.97 2.61 26.04
CA THR A 223 2.58 3.54 24.99
C THR A 223 1.09 3.46 24.71
N ASP A 224 0.52 2.25 24.68
CA ASP A 224 -0.91 2.06 24.37
C ASP A 224 -1.81 2.56 25.50
N ARG A 225 -1.43 2.33 26.76
CA ARG A 225 -2.12 2.93 27.91
C ARG A 225 -2.15 4.45 27.85
N GLN A 226 -1.01 5.07 27.51
CA GLN A 226 -0.95 6.52 27.33
C GLN A 226 -1.88 7.01 26.20
N ARG A 227 -2.05 6.25 25.10
CA ARG A 227 -2.98 6.60 24.02
C ARG A 227 -4.42 6.59 24.51
N VAL A 228 -4.79 5.56 25.28
CA VAL A 228 -6.10 5.41 25.89
C VAL A 228 -6.40 6.59 26.79
N ASP A 229 -5.51 6.88 27.74
CA ASP A 229 -5.68 7.95 28.72
C ASP A 229 -5.90 9.31 28.03
N ILE A 230 -5.03 9.66 27.06
CA ILE A 230 -5.14 10.93 26.31
C ILE A 230 -6.48 11.04 25.57
N ALA A 231 -6.91 9.97 24.91
CA ALA A 231 -8.13 10.01 24.10
C ALA A 231 -9.39 10.04 24.96
N GLN A 232 -9.42 9.34 26.08
CA GLN A 232 -10.53 9.41 27.05
C GLN A 232 -10.62 10.80 27.69
N GLU A 233 -9.50 11.38 28.15
CA GLU A 233 -9.47 12.75 28.66
C GLU A 233 -9.95 13.77 27.61
N TYR A 234 -9.54 13.61 26.35
CA TYR A 234 -9.96 14.49 25.26
C TYR A 234 -11.46 14.38 24.95
N ALA A 235 -12.01 13.16 25.02
CA ALA A 235 -13.43 12.86 24.85
C ALA A 235 -14.31 13.45 25.95
N GLU A 236 -13.82 13.48 27.20
CA GLU A 236 -14.57 13.99 28.35
C GLU A 236 -14.68 15.53 28.38
N GLN A 237 -13.75 16.22 27.72
CA GLN A 237 -13.72 17.68 27.65
C GLN A 237 -14.80 18.30 26.76
N ARG A 238 -15.50 17.49 25.96
CA ARG A 238 -16.50 17.95 24.97
C ARG A 238 -17.76 17.12 25.07
N THR A 239 -18.90 17.75 24.78
CA THR A 239 -20.10 16.97 24.45
C THR A 239 -19.85 16.18 23.16
N PRO A 240 -20.57 15.05 22.94
CA PRO A 240 -20.38 14.29 21.72
C PRO A 240 -20.65 15.10 20.44
N ALA A 241 -21.65 16.00 20.46
CA ALA A 241 -21.95 16.87 19.33
C ALA A 241 -20.79 17.85 19.02
N GLU A 242 -20.22 18.49 20.04
CA GLU A 242 -19.08 19.39 19.87
C GLU A 242 -17.84 18.65 19.32
N LEU A 243 -17.61 17.41 19.74
CA LEU A 243 -16.50 16.60 19.24
C LEU A 243 -16.69 16.23 17.76
N ILE A 244 -17.91 15.87 17.36
CA ILE A 244 -18.24 15.58 15.95
C ILE A 244 -18.11 16.83 15.09
N ASP A 245 -18.67 17.97 15.52
CA ASP A 245 -18.59 19.24 14.79
C ASP A 245 -17.14 19.70 14.62
N TRP A 246 -16.33 19.56 15.67
CA TRP A 246 -14.90 19.87 15.62
C TRP A 246 -14.15 18.95 14.64
N PHE A 247 -14.41 17.64 14.69
CA PHE A 247 -13.77 16.68 13.79
C PHE A 247 -14.13 16.92 12.32
N GLU A 248 -15.38 17.24 12.02
CA GLU A 248 -15.82 17.54 10.65
C GLU A 248 -15.06 18.77 10.10
N GLN A 249 -14.95 19.84 10.88
CA GLN A 249 -14.19 21.04 10.48
C GLN A 249 -12.69 20.75 10.35
N MET A 250 -12.13 20.03 11.31
CA MET A 250 -10.71 19.67 11.34
C MET A 250 -10.33 18.75 10.18
N SER A 251 -11.13 17.73 9.87
CA SER A 251 -10.86 16.80 8.77
C SER A 251 -10.96 17.50 7.41
N ALA A 252 -11.93 18.40 7.22
CA ALA A 252 -12.02 19.25 6.03
C ALA A 252 -10.77 20.14 5.87
N GLN A 253 -10.26 20.70 6.98
CA GLN A 253 -9.01 21.47 6.96
C GLN A 253 -7.78 20.61 6.62
N VAL A 254 -7.68 19.39 7.16
CA VAL A 254 -6.62 18.44 6.81
C VAL A 254 -6.65 18.15 5.31
N VAL A 255 -7.80 17.77 4.76
CA VAL A 255 -7.96 17.46 3.33
C VAL A 255 -7.52 18.65 2.46
N ALA A 256 -7.98 19.85 2.78
CA ALA A 256 -7.64 21.05 2.02
C ALA A 256 -6.14 21.38 2.06
N ARG A 257 -5.50 21.25 3.22
CA ARG A 257 -4.07 21.56 3.37
C ARG A 257 -3.17 20.50 2.76
N VAL A 258 -3.53 19.22 2.88
CA VAL A 258 -2.79 18.12 2.26
C VAL A 258 -2.85 18.24 0.73
N ALA A 259 -4.02 18.54 0.15
CA ALA A 259 -4.15 18.72 -1.30
C ALA A 259 -3.28 19.85 -1.87
N GLY A 260 -2.91 20.85 -1.07
CA GLY A 260 -2.01 21.93 -1.45
C GLY A 260 -0.54 21.69 -1.12
N THR A 261 -0.15 20.50 -0.66
CA THR A 261 1.19 20.18 -0.20
C THR A 261 1.75 18.99 -0.97
N GLN A 262 2.96 19.12 -1.50
CA GLN A 262 3.64 17.99 -2.14
C GLN A 262 3.81 16.83 -1.15
N GLY A 263 3.33 15.65 -1.52
CA GLY A 263 3.26 14.45 -0.69
C GLY A 263 4.61 13.85 -0.35
N SER A 264 5.64 14.12 -1.16
CA SER A 264 7.02 13.79 -0.84
C SER A 264 7.60 14.64 0.32
N ARG A 265 6.93 15.72 0.73
CA ARG A 265 7.32 16.52 1.90
C ARG A 265 7.37 15.62 3.12
N LEU A 266 8.48 15.67 3.85
CA LEU A 266 8.62 14.93 5.09
C LEU A 266 7.85 15.58 6.24
N VAL A 267 7.33 14.74 7.12
CA VAL A 267 6.70 15.08 8.40
C VAL A 267 7.33 14.26 9.52
N THR A 268 7.39 14.82 10.72
CA THR A 268 7.87 14.10 11.89
C THR A 268 6.72 13.32 12.52
N THR A 269 6.81 12.00 12.54
CA THR A 269 5.83 11.17 13.23
C THR A 269 5.85 11.41 14.74
N ARG A 270 4.84 10.93 15.47
CA ARG A 270 4.84 11.00 16.94
C ARG A 270 6.02 10.27 17.61
N HIS A 271 6.71 9.41 16.85
CA HIS A 271 7.86 8.64 17.30
C HIS A 271 9.20 9.31 16.98
N GLY A 272 9.18 10.48 16.33
CA GLY A 272 10.37 11.22 15.93
C GLY A 272 10.91 10.83 14.54
N ASP A 273 10.39 9.76 13.94
CA ASP A 273 10.80 9.31 12.61
C ASP A 273 10.33 10.30 11.51
N PRO A 274 11.18 10.69 10.55
CA PRO A 274 10.75 11.34 9.31
C PRO A 274 9.90 10.37 8.48
N MET A 275 8.82 10.85 7.87
CA MET A 275 7.92 10.06 7.02
C MET A 275 7.38 10.96 5.90
N ARG A 276 7.16 10.42 4.70
CA ARG A 276 6.51 11.21 3.63
C ARG A 276 5.08 11.54 4.04
N LEU A 277 4.60 12.72 3.67
CA LEU A 277 3.24 13.15 4.00
C LEU A 277 2.20 12.16 3.45
N THR A 278 2.36 11.67 2.22
CA THR A 278 1.46 10.68 1.62
C THR A 278 1.41 9.39 2.44
N ASP A 279 2.57 8.82 2.81
CA ASP A 279 2.64 7.61 3.64
C ASP A 279 1.97 7.82 4.99
N PHE A 280 2.18 9.00 5.60
CA PHE A 280 1.54 9.34 6.86
C PHE A 280 0.02 9.43 6.69
N GLN A 281 -0.48 9.98 5.57
CA GLN A 281 -1.92 9.97 5.30
C GLN A 281 -2.46 8.55 5.07
N VAL A 282 -1.70 7.62 4.49
CA VAL A 282 -2.09 6.19 4.44
C VAL A 282 -2.35 5.65 5.84
N THR A 283 -1.50 5.98 6.83
CA THR A 283 -1.77 5.60 8.23
C THR A 283 -3.08 6.19 8.72
N ARG A 284 -3.43 7.44 8.35
CA ARG A 284 -4.71 8.05 8.77
C ARG A 284 -5.91 7.32 8.15
N VAL A 285 -5.79 6.86 6.90
CA VAL A 285 -6.82 6.03 6.27
C VAL A 285 -6.98 4.70 7.00
N VAL A 286 -5.87 4.05 7.40
CA VAL A 286 -5.90 2.83 8.22
C VAL A 286 -6.63 3.09 9.53
N GLU A 287 -6.26 4.14 10.29
CA GLU A 287 -6.92 4.48 11.56
C GLU A 287 -8.43 4.72 11.37
N LEU A 288 -8.83 5.51 10.37
CA LEU A 288 -10.24 5.83 10.11
C LEU A 288 -11.05 4.60 9.69
N ALA A 289 -10.52 3.78 8.79
CA ALA A 289 -11.21 2.60 8.28
C ALA A 289 -11.33 1.51 9.35
N VAL A 290 -10.23 1.21 10.04
CA VAL A 290 -10.15 0.12 11.01
C VAL A 290 -10.98 0.45 12.25
N HIS A 291 -10.78 1.63 12.85
CA HIS A 291 -11.61 2.05 13.99
C HIS A 291 -13.05 2.33 13.55
N GLY A 292 -13.29 2.74 12.31
CA GLY A 292 -14.66 2.87 11.79
C GLY A 292 -15.44 1.56 11.84
N LEU A 293 -14.80 0.43 11.55
CA LEU A 293 -15.42 -0.89 11.71
C LEU A 293 -15.74 -1.20 13.19
N ASP A 294 -14.83 -0.86 14.10
CA ASP A 294 -15.01 -1.06 15.55
C ASP A 294 -16.21 -0.25 16.08
N LEU A 295 -16.32 1.00 15.62
CA LEU A 295 -17.42 1.90 15.95
C LEU A 295 -18.75 1.41 15.36
N ALA A 296 -18.76 0.93 14.12
CA ALA A 296 -19.96 0.36 13.50
C ALA A 296 -20.48 -0.85 14.29
N ASP A 297 -19.58 -1.74 14.69
CA ASP A 297 -19.90 -2.94 15.49
C ASP A 297 -20.46 -2.54 16.87
N ALA A 298 -19.84 -1.57 17.53
CA ALA A 298 -20.28 -1.07 18.83
C ALA A 298 -21.66 -0.39 18.78
N LEU A 299 -21.94 0.35 17.71
CA LEU A 299 -23.22 1.02 17.46
C LEU A 299 -24.31 0.06 16.96
N GLY A 300 -23.94 -1.12 16.47
CA GLY A 300 -24.87 -2.09 15.89
C GLY A 300 -25.46 -1.64 14.55
N VAL A 301 -24.69 -0.88 13.77
CA VAL A 301 -25.08 -0.39 12.44
C VAL A 301 -24.34 -1.17 11.34
N ALA A 302 -24.76 -1.00 10.09
CA ALA A 302 -24.01 -1.57 8.97
C ALA A 302 -22.58 -0.97 8.94
N PRO A 303 -21.53 -1.80 8.69
CA PRO A 303 -20.18 -1.28 8.57
C PRO A 303 -20.10 -0.26 7.44
N TRP A 304 -19.46 0.87 7.70
CA TRP A 304 -18.96 1.72 6.63
C TRP A 304 -17.50 1.38 6.40
N LEU A 305 -17.16 1.30 5.13
CA LEU A 305 -15.81 1.23 4.63
C LEU A 305 -15.90 1.73 3.20
N THR A 306 -15.50 2.98 2.95
CA THR A 306 -15.64 3.58 1.62
C THR A 306 -14.76 2.85 0.61
N ALA A 307 -15.16 2.83 -0.66
CA ALA A 307 -14.39 2.16 -1.70
C ALA A 307 -12.95 2.72 -1.82
N GLN A 308 -12.81 4.02 -1.58
CA GLN A 308 -11.55 4.76 -1.56
C GLN A 308 -10.65 4.29 -0.40
N ALA A 309 -11.17 4.29 0.83
CA ALA A 309 -10.41 3.83 1.99
C ALA A 309 -10.05 2.36 1.89
N ALA A 310 -11.00 1.52 1.46
CA ALA A 310 -10.76 0.11 1.22
C ALA A 310 -9.65 -0.12 0.20
N GLY A 311 -9.61 0.63 -0.91
CA GLY A 311 -8.54 0.50 -1.91
C GLY A 311 -7.15 0.81 -1.35
N VAL A 312 -7.03 1.84 -0.51
CA VAL A 312 -5.76 2.19 0.14
C VAL A 312 -5.34 1.13 1.16
N VAL A 313 -6.24 0.70 2.05
CA VAL A 313 -5.91 -0.28 3.10
C VAL A 313 -5.65 -1.66 2.50
N GLU A 314 -6.45 -2.08 1.53
CA GLU A 314 -6.24 -3.36 0.83
C GLU A 314 -4.97 -3.34 -0.01
N GLY A 315 -4.67 -2.23 -0.69
CA GLY A 315 -3.42 -2.06 -1.44
C GLY A 315 -2.19 -2.17 -0.54
N LEU A 316 -2.24 -1.60 0.66
CA LEU A 316 -1.18 -1.71 1.67
C LEU A 316 -1.02 -3.14 2.20
N LEU A 317 -2.14 -3.80 2.52
CA LEU A 317 -2.12 -5.11 3.20
C LEU A 317 -1.92 -6.28 2.23
N PHE A 318 -2.46 -6.21 1.03
CA PHE A 318 -2.56 -7.36 0.12
C PHE A 318 -1.98 -7.07 -1.28
N GLY A 319 -1.52 -5.86 -1.57
CA GLY A 319 -1.22 -5.45 -2.93
C GLY A 319 -2.46 -5.65 -3.82
N LEU A 320 -2.34 -6.53 -4.82
CA LEU A 320 -3.45 -6.87 -5.72
C LEU A 320 -4.24 -8.13 -5.31
N ALA A 321 -3.86 -8.80 -4.21
CA ALA A 321 -4.46 -10.07 -3.82
C ALA A 321 -5.77 -9.94 -3.03
N ALA A 322 -6.20 -8.73 -2.65
CA ALA A 322 -7.38 -8.54 -1.78
C ALA A 322 -8.68 -9.14 -2.33
N PRO A 323 -9.07 -8.96 -3.61
CA PRO A 323 -10.29 -9.56 -4.14
C PRO A 323 -10.28 -11.08 -4.07
N ARG A 324 -9.13 -11.69 -4.43
CA ARG A 324 -8.93 -13.15 -4.34
C ARG A 324 -8.97 -13.63 -2.89
N ALA A 325 -8.35 -12.90 -1.96
CA ALA A 325 -8.39 -13.23 -0.54
C ALA A 325 -9.82 -13.18 0.01
N ALA A 326 -10.60 -12.17 -0.36
CA ALA A 326 -12.00 -12.05 0.03
C ALA A 326 -12.86 -13.21 -0.51
N GLU A 327 -12.68 -13.57 -1.79
CA GLU A 327 -13.36 -14.69 -2.44
C GLU A 327 -13.03 -16.03 -1.76
N GLU A 328 -11.74 -16.33 -1.59
CA GLU A 328 -11.30 -17.61 -1.01
C GLU A 328 -11.71 -17.78 0.47
N LEU A 329 -11.85 -16.68 1.20
CA LEU A 329 -12.35 -16.69 2.59
C LEU A 329 -13.88 -16.59 2.68
N GLY A 330 -14.57 -16.32 1.57
CA GLY A 330 -16.02 -16.16 1.52
C GLY A 330 -16.52 -14.94 2.32
N VAL A 331 -15.80 -13.82 2.26
CA VAL A 331 -16.08 -12.61 3.04
C VAL A 331 -16.18 -11.38 2.15
N ASP A 332 -16.85 -10.34 2.64
CA ASP A 332 -16.79 -9.02 2.02
C ASP A 332 -15.50 -8.27 2.43
N ARG A 333 -15.30 -7.07 1.87
CA ARG A 333 -14.12 -6.23 2.13
C ARG A 333 -13.95 -5.94 3.62
N ALA A 334 -15.04 -5.55 4.29
CA ALA A 334 -15.01 -5.28 5.73
C ALA A 334 -14.65 -6.53 6.56
N GLY A 335 -15.19 -7.70 6.20
CA GLY A 335 -14.87 -8.98 6.82
C GLY A 335 -13.44 -9.44 6.59
N LEU A 336 -12.85 -9.11 5.43
CA LEU A 336 -11.43 -9.33 5.15
C LEU A 336 -10.56 -8.42 6.04
N LEU A 337 -10.88 -7.12 6.13
CA LEU A 337 -10.15 -6.18 6.98
C LEU A 337 -10.23 -6.57 8.46
N ARG A 338 -11.40 -6.97 8.98
CA ARG A 338 -11.53 -7.45 10.38
C ARG A 338 -10.61 -8.63 10.67
N ARG A 339 -10.46 -9.57 9.72
CA ARG A 339 -9.53 -10.70 9.85
C ARG A 339 -8.07 -10.27 9.80
N ALA A 340 -7.71 -9.44 8.83
CA ALA A 340 -6.34 -8.95 8.63
C ALA A 340 -5.82 -8.12 9.82
N THR A 341 -6.72 -7.52 10.58
CA THR A 341 -6.43 -6.62 11.69
C THR A 341 -6.72 -7.24 13.07
N GLY A 342 -7.03 -8.54 13.13
CA GLY A 342 -7.22 -9.28 14.39
C GLY A 342 -8.57 -9.07 15.10
N ARG A 343 -9.49 -8.28 14.53
CA ARG A 343 -10.85 -8.06 15.07
C ARG A 343 -11.77 -9.27 14.87
N THR A 344 -11.45 -10.12 13.91
CA THR A 344 -12.03 -11.46 13.77
C THR A 344 -10.90 -12.49 13.74
N PRO A 345 -10.94 -13.52 14.60
CA PRO A 345 -9.91 -14.56 14.60
C PRO A 345 -9.79 -15.26 13.24
N LEU A 346 -8.56 -15.51 12.81
CA LEU A 346 -8.24 -16.35 11.67
C LEU A 346 -8.00 -17.79 12.13
N SER A 347 -8.57 -18.76 11.41
CA SER A 347 -8.14 -20.15 11.52
C SER A 347 -6.70 -20.33 11.02
N ALA A 348 -6.05 -21.43 11.41
CA ALA A 348 -4.70 -21.74 10.93
C ALA A 348 -4.62 -21.86 9.39
N ALA A 349 -5.69 -22.37 8.77
CA ALA A 349 -5.79 -22.50 7.32
C ALA A 349 -5.93 -21.13 6.64
N GLU A 350 -6.83 -20.26 7.11
CA GLU A 350 -6.94 -18.90 6.58
C GLU A 350 -5.63 -18.13 6.78
N HIS A 351 -4.98 -18.28 7.93
CA HIS A 351 -3.72 -17.59 8.19
C HIS A 351 -2.59 -18.05 7.27
N ALA A 352 -2.44 -19.36 7.03
CA ALA A 352 -1.51 -19.89 6.06
C ALA A 352 -1.83 -19.38 4.65
N ARG A 353 -3.12 -19.34 4.29
CA ARG A 353 -3.54 -18.92 2.97
C ARG A 353 -3.26 -17.44 2.69
N LEU A 354 -3.52 -16.55 3.65
CA LEU A 354 -3.19 -15.14 3.51
C LEU A 354 -1.68 -14.91 3.40
N ARG A 355 -0.85 -15.72 4.10
CA ARG A 355 0.61 -15.68 3.93
C ARG A 355 1.03 -16.12 2.53
N GLU A 356 0.43 -17.18 1.99
CA GLU A 356 0.66 -17.61 0.61
C GLU A 356 0.25 -16.55 -0.41
N LEU A 357 -0.75 -15.72 -0.11
CA LEU A 357 -1.16 -14.59 -0.95
C LEU A 357 -0.27 -13.35 -0.79
N GLY A 358 0.69 -13.36 0.13
CA GLY A 358 1.69 -12.31 0.27
C GLY A 358 1.25 -11.13 1.14
N ILE A 359 0.31 -11.36 2.07
CA ILE A 359 -0.17 -10.31 2.97
C ILE A 359 0.99 -9.63 3.75
N THR A 360 0.92 -8.30 3.83
CA THR A 360 1.75 -7.46 4.69
C THR A 360 1.05 -7.26 6.02
N TRP A 361 1.53 -7.93 7.07
CA TRP A 361 0.98 -7.79 8.42
C TRP A 361 1.42 -6.48 9.06
N LEU A 362 0.47 -5.74 9.63
CA LEU A 362 0.70 -4.56 10.44
C LEU A 362 0.53 -4.90 11.92
N THR A 363 1.33 -4.26 12.78
CA THR A 363 1.09 -4.31 14.23
C THR A 363 0.11 -3.21 14.58
N LEU A 364 -1.07 -3.60 15.07
CA LEU A 364 -2.11 -2.70 15.51
C LEU A 364 -2.25 -2.86 17.03
N GLY A 365 -2.46 -1.75 17.72
CA GLY A 365 -2.61 -1.69 19.18
C GLY A 365 -4.05 -1.77 19.64
#